data_AF-A0A5R2MVP4-F1
#
_entry.id   AF-A0A5R2MVP4-F1
#
_cell.length_a   1.000
_cell.length_b   1.000
_cell.length_c   1.000
_cell.angle_alpha   90.00
_cell.angle_beta   90.00
_cell.angle_gamma   90.00
#
_symmetry.space_group_name_H-M   'P 1'
#
loop_
_entity.id
_entity.type
_entity.pdbx_description
1 polymer ?
#
loop_
_entity_poly.entity_id
_entity_poly.type
_entity_poly.pdbx_seq_one_letter_code
_entity_poly.pdbx_strand_id
1 'polypeptide(L)'
;KGKLNGSKSGDMLSLALRPEAISLGRQPGRDSSLTGEISEVHFLGSVIRVRVGIGGNMVSLDTFNNSATPPPAVGEKAEISFSSSDMLVLH
;
A
#
# COMPACT_ATOMS: atom_id res chain seq x y z
N LYS A 1 -1.80 -10.33 -24.90
CA LYS A 1 -1.84 -10.88 -23.53
C LYS A 1 -2.59 -9.86 -22.66
N GLY A 2 -3.70 -10.24 -22.02
CA GLY A 2 -4.55 -9.31 -21.27
C GLY A 2 -3.88 -8.76 -20.02
N LYS A 3 -4.47 -7.73 -19.39
CA LYS A 3 -3.96 -7.07 -18.16
C LYS A 3 -3.66 -8.03 -17.00
N LEU A 4 -4.22 -9.24 -17.03
CA LEU A 4 -4.07 -10.28 -16.00
C LEU A 4 -3.23 -11.47 -16.48
N ASN A 5 -2.30 -11.28 -17.41
CA ASN A 5 -1.37 -12.32 -17.89
C ASN A 5 -2.00 -13.63 -18.42
N GLY A 6 -3.30 -13.62 -18.77
CA GLY A 6 -4.01 -14.81 -19.25
C GLY A 6 -4.69 -15.64 -18.17
N SER A 7 -4.68 -15.17 -16.92
CA SER A 7 -5.39 -15.79 -15.80
C SER A 7 -6.90 -15.77 -16.00
N LYS A 8 -7.57 -16.76 -15.45
CA LYS A 8 -9.02 -16.98 -15.50
C LYS A 8 -9.69 -16.50 -14.20
N SER A 9 -11.01 -16.33 -14.27
CA SER A 9 -11.80 -16.04 -13.08
C SER A 9 -11.64 -17.16 -12.05
N GLY A 10 -11.30 -16.79 -10.81
CA GLY A 10 -11.05 -17.72 -9.72
C GLY A 10 -9.58 -18.07 -9.51
N ASP A 11 -8.69 -17.71 -10.44
CA ASP A 11 -7.26 -17.92 -10.26
C ASP A 11 -6.70 -16.98 -9.17
N MET A 12 -5.80 -17.51 -8.35
CA MET A 12 -5.03 -16.69 -7.42
C MET A 12 -3.96 -15.91 -8.20
N LEU A 13 -3.87 -14.61 -7.93
CA LEU A 13 -2.90 -13.71 -8.55
C LEU A 13 -1.96 -13.13 -7.50
N SER A 14 -0.67 -13.11 -7.82
CA SER A 14 0.30 -12.30 -7.10
C SER A 14 0.32 -10.89 -7.70
N LEU A 15 0.16 -9.88 -6.86
CA LEU A 15 0.10 -8.49 -7.27
C LEU A 15 1.19 -7.70 -6.55
N ALA A 16 1.76 -6.72 -7.24
CA ALA A 16 2.76 -5.82 -6.68
C ALA A 16 2.38 -4.36 -6.92
N LEU A 17 2.74 -3.53 -5.94
CA LEU A 17 2.67 -2.08 -5.98
C LEU A 17 4.03 -1.55 -5.53
N ARG A 18 4.45 -0.44 -6.13
CA ARG A 18 5.62 0.28 -5.60
C ARG A 18 5.21 1.03 -4.31
N PRO A 19 6.06 1.09 -3.27
CA PRO A 19 5.70 1.73 -2.01
C PRO A 19 5.23 3.18 -2.14
N GLU A 20 5.81 3.94 -3.08
CA GLU A 20 5.46 5.35 -3.34
C GLU A 20 4.10 5.53 -4.04
N ALA A 21 3.54 4.47 -4.63
CA ALA A 21 2.22 4.50 -5.26
C ALA A 21 1.08 4.34 -4.23
N ILE A 22 1.41 3.95 -3.00
CA ILE A 22 0.45 3.72 -1.92
C ILE A 22 0.41 4.96 -1.02
N SER A 23 -0.77 5.34 -0.57
CA SER A 23 -0.94 6.43 0.38
C SER A 23 -1.69 5.98 1.63
N LEU A 24 -1.36 6.61 2.74
CA LEU A 24 -2.12 6.48 3.97
C LEU A 24 -3.41 7.31 3.85
N GLY A 25 -4.53 6.70 4.23
CA GLY A 25 -5.87 7.24 4.06
C GLY A 25 -6.32 7.28 2.60
N ARG A 26 -7.51 7.85 2.38
CA ARG A 26 -8.05 8.10 1.05
C ARG A 26 -7.43 9.34 0.44
N GLN A 27 -7.04 9.25 -0.83
CA GLN A 27 -6.53 10.38 -1.59
C GLN A 27 -7.30 10.51 -2.92
N PRO A 28 -7.56 11.74 -3.40
CA PRO A 28 -8.13 11.96 -4.73
C PRO A 28 -7.29 11.26 -5.81
N GLY A 29 -7.96 10.66 -6.80
CA GLY A 29 -7.30 9.96 -7.90
C GLY A 29 -6.84 8.53 -7.60
N ARG A 30 -7.06 8.02 -6.37
CA ARG A 30 -6.87 6.61 -6.02
C ARG A 30 -8.22 5.91 -5.97
N ASP A 31 -8.40 4.90 -6.81
CA ASP A 31 -9.68 4.22 -7.03
C ASP A 31 -9.86 2.95 -6.17
N SER A 32 -8.83 2.55 -5.44
CA SER A 32 -8.80 1.32 -4.66
C SER A 32 -8.31 1.59 -3.24
N SER A 33 -8.92 0.95 -2.24
CA SER A 33 -8.48 1.02 -0.84
C SER A 33 -8.55 -0.32 -0.13
N LEU A 34 -7.70 -0.47 0.89
CA LEU A 34 -7.64 -1.63 1.77
C LEU A 34 -7.45 -1.14 3.20
N THR A 35 -8.02 -1.86 4.16
CA THR A 35 -7.83 -1.59 5.59
C THR A 35 -6.92 -2.63 6.24
N GLY A 36 -6.16 -2.17 7.22
CA GLY A 36 -5.19 -2.99 7.93
C GLY A 36 -4.75 -2.34 9.24
N GLU A 37 -3.62 -2.80 9.75
CA GLU A 37 -3.02 -2.30 10.99
C GLU A 37 -1.56 -1.96 10.76
N ILE A 38 -1.11 -0.83 11.29
CA ILE A 38 0.29 -0.42 11.22
C ILE A 38 1.14 -1.39 12.03
N SER A 39 2.05 -2.09 11.38
CA SER A 39 2.95 -3.04 12.03
C SER A 39 4.31 -2.43 12.36
N GLU A 40 4.84 -1.59 11.48
CA GLU A 40 6.16 -0.99 11.65
C GLU A 40 6.21 0.42 11.03
N VAL A 41 7.02 1.29 11.61
CA VAL A 41 7.29 2.64 11.10
C VAL A 41 8.80 2.88 11.13
N HIS A 42 9.38 3.10 9.95
CA HIS A 42 10.82 3.26 9.76
C HIS A 42 11.14 4.67 9.25
N PHE A 43 11.97 5.41 9.99
CA PHE A 43 12.44 6.71 9.57
C PHE A 43 13.72 6.56 8.74
N LEU A 44 13.65 6.93 7.45
CA LEU A 44 14.73 6.79 6.48
C LEU A 44 15.25 8.17 6.04
N GLY A 45 15.17 9.18 6.93
CA GLY A 45 15.51 10.57 6.66
C GLY A 45 14.31 11.39 6.20
N SER A 46 14.28 11.78 4.93
CA SER A 46 13.17 12.55 4.32
C SER A 46 11.94 11.69 4.00
N VAL A 47 12.08 10.36 4.09
CA VAL A 47 11.01 9.38 3.85
C VAL A 47 10.76 8.61 5.14
N ILE A 48 9.50 8.30 5.37
CA ILE A 48 9.04 7.38 6.40
C ILE A 48 8.41 6.20 5.67
N ARG A 49 8.96 5.01 5.90
CA ARG A 49 8.38 3.77 5.41
C ARG A 49 7.47 3.18 6.46
N VAL A 50 6.21 3.03 6.11
CA VAL A 50 5.18 2.43 6.97
C VAL A 50 4.88 1.04 6.44
N ARG A 51 4.82 0.06 7.33
CA ARG A 51 4.36 -1.29 7.02
C ARG A 51 2.98 -1.51 7.62
N VAL A 52 2.07 -2.03 6.80
CA VAL A 52 0.68 -2.28 7.16
C VAL A 52 0.39 -3.76 6.95
N GLY A 53 -0.07 -4.42 8.01
CA GLY A 53 -0.62 -5.77 7.92
C GLY A 53 -2.03 -5.72 7.34
N ILE A 54 -2.26 -6.41 6.22
CA ILE A 54 -3.56 -6.49 5.53
C ILE A 54 -3.88 -7.96 5.30
N GLY A 55 -4.91 -8.45 5.99
CA GLY A 55 -5.20 -9.88 6.04
C GLY A 55 -4.01 -10.65 6.63
N GLY A 56 -3.36 -11.47 5.79
CA GLY A 56 -2.13 -12.21 6.14
C GLY A 56 -0.85 -11.68 5.49
N ASN A 57 -0.93 -10.57 4.74
CA ASN A 57 0.21 -10.01 4.02
C ASN A 57 0.70 -8.71 4.66
N MET A 58 1.96 -8.37 4.42
CA MET A 58 2.55 -7.10 4.83
C MET A 58 2.78 -6.22 3.60
N VAL A 59 2.24 -5.00 3.63
CA VAL A 59 2.37 -4.02 2.56
C VAL A 59 3.22 -2.85 3.05
N SER A 60 4.20 -2.43 2.25
CA SER A 60 5.05 -1.28 2.56
C SER A 60 4.60 -0.08 1.73
N LEU A 61 4.47 1.08 2.36
CA LEU A 61 4.25 2.36 1.70
C LEU A 61 5.27 3.39 2.16
N ASP A 62 5.58 4.35 1.29
CA ASP A 62 6.50 5.44 1.58
C ASP A 62 5.73 6.76 1.65
N THR A 63 5.90 7.50 2.75
CA THR A 63 5.41 8.88 2.91
C THR A 63 6.58 9.81 3.15
N PHE A 64 6.41 11.10 2.86
CA PHE A 64 7.41 12.10 3.20
C PHE A 64 7.37 12.42 4.69
N ASN A 65 8.55 12.62 5.27
CA ASN A 65 8.69 13.13 6.62
C ASN A 65 8.25 14.60 6.66
N ASN A 66 7.06 14.84 7.22
CA ASN A 66 6.50 16.17 7.38
C ASN A 66 6.42 16.52 8.86
N SER A 67 7.15 17.54 9.31
CA SER A 67 7.16 17.97 10.71
C SER A 67 5.80 18.43 11.24
N ALA A 68 4.89 18.82 10.35
CA ALA A 68 3.53 19.21 10.71
C ALA A 68 2.56 18.02 10.85
N THR A 69 2.96 16.81 10.43
CA THR A 69 2.10 15.63 10.47
C THR A 69 2.84 14.49 11.17
N PRO A 70 2.44 14.13 12.40
CA PRO A 70 3.08 13.03 13.09
C PRO A 70 2.92 11.73 12.30
N PRO A 71 3.91 10.83 12.33
CA PRO A 71 3.79 9.52 11.73
C PRO A 71 2.71 8.70 12.46
N PRO A 72 2.08 7.73 11.77
CA PRO A 72 1.08 6.88 12.40
C PRO A 72 1.71 5.99 13.48
N ALA A 73 0.91 5.52 14.44
CA ALA A 73 1.42 4.67 15.52
C ALA A 73 1.35 3.18 15.16
N VAL A 74 2.31 2.39 15.63
CA VAL A 74 2.21 0.92 15.56
C VAL A 74 0.99 0.44 16.35
N GLY A 75 0.21 -0.48 15.77
CA GLY A 75 -1.06 -0.96 16.30
C GLY A 75 -2.28 -0.13 15.87
N GLU A 76 -2.08 1.02 15.23
CA GLU A 76 -3.17 1.85 14.73
C GLU A 76 -3.86 1.19 13.52
N LYS A 77 -5.20 1.30 13.45
CA LYS A 77 -5.94 0.91 12.24
C LYS A 77 -5.68 1.92 11.13
N ALA A 78 -5.35 1.43 9.95
CA ALA A 78 -5.06 2.25 8.80
C ALA A 78 -5.91 1.84 7.59
N GLU A 79 -6.41 2.81 6.86
CA GLU A 79 -6.82 2.63 5.47
C GLU A 79 -5.64 3.04 4.59
N ILE A 80 -5.31 2.24 3.59
CA ILE A 80 -4.38 2.61 2.52
C ILE A 80 -5.15 2.73 1.22
N SER A 81 -4.72 3.61 0.33
CA SER A 81 -5.26 3.74 -1.01
C SER A 81 -4.17 3.68 -2.07
N PHE A 82 -4.55 3.23 -3.27
CA PHE A 82 -3.68 3.18 -4.46
C PHE A 82 -4.53 3.28 -5.74
N SER A 83 -3.88 3.56 -6.86
CA SER A 83 -4.52 3.45 -8.17
C SER A 83 -4.39 2.03 -8.71
N SER A 84 -5.49 1.47 -9.20
CA SER A 84 -5.50 0.18 -9.89
C SER A 84 -4.59 0.17 -11.13
N SER A 85 -4.29 1.34 -11.71
CA SER A 85 -3.35 1.50 -12.83
C SER A 85 -1.89 1.24 -12.46
N ASP A 86 -1.52 1.38 -11.19
CA ASP A 86 -0.14 1.24 -10.72
C ASP A 86 0.19 -0.21 -10.33
N MET A 87 -0.81 -1.08 -10.34
CA MET A 87 -0.67 -2.49 -10.00
C MET A 87 0.03 -3.28 -11.11
N LEU A 88 0.98 -4.11 -10.69
CA LEU A 88 1.64 -5.08 -11.54
C LEU A 88 1.16 -6.48 -11.17
N VAL A 89 0.79 -7.27 -12.19
CA VAL A 89 0.51 -8.69 -12.01
C VAL A 89 1.82 -9.46 -12.11
N LEU A 90 2.17 -10.13 -11.02
CA LEU A 90 3.31 -11.03 -10.95
C LEU A 90 2.90 -12.43 -11.44
N HIS A 91 3.87 -13.16 -12.00
CA HIS A 91 3.69 -14.49 -12.59
C HIS A 91 3.82 -15.60 -11.55
#